data_AF-A0A392U9Y9-F1
#
_entry.id   AF-A0A392U9Y9-F1
#
_cell.length_a   1.000
_cell.length_b   1.000
_cell.length_c   1.000
_cell.angle_alpha   90.00
_cell.angle_beta   90.00
_cell.angle_gamma   90.00
#
_symmetry.space_group_name_H-M   'P 1'
#
loop_
_entity.id
_entity.type
_entity.pdbx_description
1 polymer ?
#
loop_
_entity_poly.entity_id
_entity_poly.type
_entity_poly.pdbx_seq_one_letter_code
_entity_poly.pdbx_strand_id
1 'polypeptide(L)' 'MFIPGWKWDNIAMDFVSGLPRTSKGHDVIWVMVDRLTKSAHFIAIKT' A
#
# COMPACT_ATOMS: atom_id res chain seq x y z
N MET A 1 9.90 -10.56 -18.51
CA MET A 1 8.77 -9.77 -17.97
C MET A 1 7.69 -10.76 -17.57
N PHE A 2 7.48 -10.97 -16.27
CA PHE A 2 6.43 -11.86 -15.78
C PHE A 2 5.12 -11.09 -15.68
N ILE A 3 4.08 -11.55 -16.38
CA ILE A 3 2.73 -10.99 -16.29
C ILE A 3 1.96 -11.89 -15.31
N PRO A 4 1.42 -11.36 -14.21
CA PRO A 4 0.67 -12.17 -13.24
C PRO A 4 -0.59 -12.75 -13.89
N GLY A 5 -0.97 -13.98 -13.53
CA GLY A 5 -2.10 -14.68 -14.14
C GLY A 5 -3.45 -14.29 -13.53
N TRP A 6 -3.44 -13.81 -12.30
CA TRP A 6 -4.63 -13.50 -11.53
C TRP A 6 -4.46 -12.30 -10.60
N LYS A 7 -5.58 -11.78 -10.10
CA LYS A 7 -5.57 -10.74 -9.05
C LYS A 7 -4.81 -11.27 -7.85
N TRP A 8 -3.95 -10.42 -7.28
CA TRP A 8 -3.12 -10.67 -6.11
C TRP A 8 -1.94 -11.64 -6.30
N ASP A 9 -1.68 -12.12 -7.52
CA ASP A 9 -0.51 -12.96 -7.82
C ASP A 9 0.83 -12.20 -7.69
N ASN A 10 0.81 -10.88 -7.89
CA ASN A 10 2.00 -10.05 -7.74
C ASN A 10 1.64 -8.69 -7.14
N ILE A 11 2.01 -8.53 -5.87
CA ILE A 11 1.74 -7.34 -5.08
C ILE A 11 3.06 -6.62 -4.82
N ALA A 12 3.12 -5.32 -5.11
CA ALA A 12 4.17 -4.45 -4.61
C ALA A 12 3.70 -3.79 -3.31
N MET A 13 4.57 -3.75 -2.30
CA MET A 13 4.25 -3.18 -0.98
C MET A 13 5.29 -2.13 -0.63
N ASP A 14 4.84 -1.03 -0.02
CA ASP A 14 5.73 0.03 0.48
C ASP A 14 5.09 0.79 1.65
N PHE A 15 5.90 1.50 2.44
CA PHE A 15 5.44 2.33 3.55
C PHE A 15 5.87 3.78 3.34
N VAL A 16 4.91 4.69 3.44
CA VAL A 16 5.18 6.13 3.51
C VAL A 16 5.10 6.54 4.97
N SER A 17 6.25 6.89 5.56
CA SER A 17 6.38 7.34 6.95
C SER A 17 6.80 8.81 7.03
N GLY A 18 6.79 9.37 8.25
CA GLY A 18 7.13 10.78 8.47
C GLY A 18 6.01 11.76 8.09
N LEU A 19 4.78 11.29 8.00
CA LEU A 19 3.62 12.15 7.75
C LEU A 19 3.21 12.90 9.01
N PRO A 20 2.60 14.08 8.88
CA PRO A 20 1.97 14.76 10.00
C PRO A 20 0.95 13.83 10.68
N ARG A 21 1.07 13.68 12.00
CA ARG A 21 0.20 12.78 12.76
C ARG A 21 -1.24 13.29 12.75
N THR A 22 -2.16 12.45 12.30
CA THR A 22 -3.61 12.75 12.36
C THR A 22 -4.09 12.83 13.81
N SER A 23 -5.26 13.43 14.05
CA SER A 23 -5.89 13.47 15.38
C SER A 23 -6.13 12.07 15.98
N LYS A 24 -6.30 11.06 15.12
CA LYS A 24 -6.46 9.66 15.52
C LYS A 24 -5.12 8.94 15.75
N GLY A 25 -3.98 9.59 15.54
CA GLY A 25 -2.65 9.05 15.81
C GLY A 25 -1.97 8.34 14.63
N HIS A 26 -2.55 8.34 13.43
CA HIS A 26 -1.90 7.74 12.25
C HIS A 26 -0.86 8.69 11.67
N ASP A 27 0.31 8.17 11.35
CA ASP A 27 1.48 8.88 10.80
C ASP A 27 2.20 8.10 9.69
N VAL A 28 1.68 6.91 9.34
CA VAL A 28 2.20 6.04 8.28
C VAL A 28 1.07 5.62 7.34
N ILE A 29 1.37 5.51 6.06
CA ILE A 29 0.49 4.86 5.06
C ILE A 29 1.18 3.60 4.55
N TRP A 30 0.52 2.46 4.68
CA TRP A 30 0.91 1.23 4.00
C TRP A 30 0.24 1.17 2.63
N VAL A 31 1.06 1.07 1.60
CA VAL A 31 0.64 1.01 0.20
C VAL A 31 0.78 -0.42 -0.29
N MET A 32 -0.31 -0.97 -0.84
CA MET A 32 -0.31 -2.25 -1.53
C MET A 32 -0.81 -2.06 -2.96
N VAL A 33 -0.01 -2.44 -3.94
CA VAL A 33 -0.33 -2.29 -5.36
C VAL A 33 -0.41 -3.65 -6.02
N ASP A 34 -1.57 -4.00 -6.54
CA ASP A 34 -1.75 -5.17 -7.39
C ASP A 34 -1.23 -4.84 -8.80
N ARG A 35 -0.14 -5.49 -9.22
CA ARG A 35 0.56 -5.09 -10.45
C ARG A 35 -0.18 -5.48 -11.73
N LEU A 36 -1.15 -6.40 -11.65
CA LEU A 36 -1.98 -6.82 -12.77
C LEU A 36 -3.09 -5.80 -13.06
N THR A 37 -3.91 -5.50 -12.05
CA THR A 37 -5.05 -4.58 -12.15
C THR A 37 -4.66 -3.11 -12.01
N LYS A 38 -3.43 -2.82 -11.54
CA LYS A 38 -2.96 -1.47 -11.17
C LYS A 38 -3.78 -0.82 -10.05
N SER A 39 -4.56 -1.59 -9.32
CA SER A 39 -5.27 -1.12 -8.12
C SER A 39 -4.29 -0.88 -6.97
N ALA A 40 -4.48 0.22 -6.25
CA ALA A 40 -3.70 0.55 -5.06
C ALA A 40 -4.62 0.63 -3.83
N HIS A 41 -4.18 0.02 -2.74
CA HIS A 41 -4.83 0.04 -1.44
C HIS A 41 -3.94 0.82 -0.47
N PHE A 42 -4.54 1.83 0.17
CA PHE A 42 -3.88 2.68 1.16
C PHE A 42 -4.46 2.40 2.54
N ILE A 43 -3.62 1.94 3.46
CA ILE A 43 -4.02 1.65 4.84
C ILE A 43 -3.30 2.63 5.75
N ALA A 44 -4.06 3.42 6.52
CA ALA A 44 -3.50 4.28 7.54
C ALA A 44 -3.05 3.42 8.74
N ILE A 45 -1.80 3.62 9.17
CA ILE A 45 -1.19 2.92 10.31
C ILE A 45 -0.85 3.95 11.40
N LYS A 46 -1.04 3.53 12.65
CA LYS A 46 -0.54 4.25 13.83
C LYS A 46 0.72 3.55 14.28
N THR A 47 1.81 4.29 14.37
CA THR A 47 3.05 3.80 14.98
C THR A 47 3.01 3.96 16.50
#